data_AF-A0A6P4YHQ9-F1
#
_entry.id   AF-A0A6P4YHQ9-F1
#
_cell.length_a   1.000
_cell.length_b   1.000
_cell.length_c   1.000
_cell.angle_alpha   90.00
_cell.angle_beta   90.00
_cell.angle_gamma   90.00
#
_symmetry.space_group_name_H-M   'P 1'
#
loop_
_entity.id
_entity.type
_entity.pdbx_description
1 polymer ?
#
loop_
_entity_poly.entity_id
_entity_poly.type
_entity_poly.pdbx_seq_one_letter_code
_entity_poly.pdbx_strand_id
1 'polypeptide(L)'
;MSAEKVFYGPIEPERPSRRERAASSRVFLAGVFGVVAVLTAAVVLAMVLNDISQQMARDHEEIMVLKASAQRDHEEIAILKASAERDHEEIADLKVTAEKSRLQNAFLMERVAVLESQLPASRDEHQMPDTGSEQSLEAGDSAGDAVAANAKVPSNNGTFGVENKRSRRSVTDWDELLAELSALQDGLDDARGFETRGTGNCPHCVTSIQQDRFYVGLEQSELGGAVYIRWGRKDCANGRLIYEGFAAGSKSGSGGSSYVCLPEEPQWGNYKDGTQSYSAYMYGGEYYLYSEVPFGSKTLHYHNVPCAVCHAQNQGSKVMIPGRNTCFGGWREEYHGYLMSSYRSSNGGQFVCMDEQPQAAFGGHTSQNGALFYPVEAYCGALLCPPYVNGRELTCAVCTK
;
A
#
# COMPACT_ATOMS: atom_id res chain seq x y z
N MET A 1 -73.28 22.13 -12.49
CA MET A 1 -73.69 23.41 -11.88
C MET A 1 -72.45 24.29 -11.75
N SER A 2 -72.36 25.51 -12.24
CA SER A 2 -73.01 26.15 -13.39
C SER A 2 -72.02 27.20 -13.91
N ALA A 3 -72.00 27.47 -15.22
CA ALA A 3 -71.23 28.57 -15.78
C ALA A 3 -71.99 29.89 -15.63
N GLU A 4 -71.29 31.02 -15.50
CA GLU A 4 -71.65 32.40 -15.88
C GLU A 4 -70.62 33.38 -15.27
N LYS A 5 -70.29 34.55 -15.83
CA LYS A 5 -70.35 35.07 -17.22
C LYS A 5 -69.45 36.32 -17.23
N VAL A 6 -68.65 36.55 -18.27
CA VAL A 6 -67.99 37.85 -18.50
C VAL A 6 -68.82 38.63 -19.53
N PHE A 7 -69.22 39.86 -19.20
CA PHE A 7 -70.01 40.73 -20.07
C PHE A 7 -69.15 41.88 -20.61
N TYR A 8 -69.38 42.28 -21.85
CA TYR A 8 -68.66 43.34 -22.57
C TYR A 8 -69.53 44.58 -22.79
N GLY A 9 -68.90 45.77 -22.67
CA GLY A 9 -69.32 47.03 -23.31
C GLY A 9 -70.33 47.91 -22.54
N PRO A 10 -70.57 49.17 -23.01
CA PRO A 10 -70.04 49.80 -24.24
C PRO A 10 -69.18 51.08 -23.99
N ILE A 11 -68.77 51.74 -25.08
CA ILE A 11 -67.92 52.95 -25.14
C ILE A 11 -68.75 54.11 -25.75
N GLU A 12 -68.25 55.35 -25.60
CA GLU A 12 -68.60 56.61 -26.32
C GLU A 12 -69.75 57.48 -25.77
N PRO A 13 -69.80 58.79 -26.12
CA PRO A 13 -68.68 59.76 -26.16
C PRO A 13 -69.07 61.18 -25.64
N GLU A 14 -68.09 62.06 -25.35
CA GLU A 14 -68.30 63.52 -25.52
C GLU A 14 -67.03 64.29 -25.92
N ARG A 15 -67.26 65.31 -26.75
CA ARG A 15 -66.38 66.40 -27.23
C ARG A 15 -67.30 67.60 -27.53
N PRO A 16 -66.81 68.83 -27.70
CA PRO A 16 -65.68 69.49 -27.02
C PRO A 16 -65.97 70.97 -26.66
N SER A 17 -65.15 71.62 -25.83
CA SER A 17 -65.14 73.10 -25.71
C SER A 17 -63.73 73.72 -25.56
N ARG A 18 -63.11 73.95 -26.73
CA ARG A 18 -62.44 75.20 -27.18
C ARG A 18 -61.94 76.21 -26.10
N ARG A 19 -60.61 76.46 -26.10
CA ARG A 19 -59.83 77.74 -25.91
C ARG A 19 -60.36 78.78 -24.89
N GLU A 20 -59.60 79.49 -24.06
CA GLU A 20 -58.19 79.96 -24.05
C GLU A 20 -57.97 80.70 -22.68
N ARG A 21 -56.81 81.21 -22.18
CA ARG A 21 -55.40 81.32 -22.61
C ARG A 21 -54.52 81.63 -21.37
N ALA A 22 -53.44 80.88 -21.10
CA ALA A 22 -52.38 81.31 -20.17
C ALA A 22 -51.02 80.67 -20.53
N ALA A 23 -49.98 81.49 -20.71
CA ALA A 23 -48.67 81.04 -21.18
C ALA A 23 -47.63 81.02 -20.05
N SER A 24 -46.78 79.99 -19.98
CA SER A 24 -45.39 80.13 -19.51
C SER A 24 -44.49 78.97 -19.97
N SER A 25 -43.83 79.19 -21.10
CA SER A 25 -42.43 78.83 -21.38
C SER A 25 -41.80 77.59 -20.69
N ARG A 26 -41.90 76.40 -21.32
CA ARG A 26 -40.84 75.33 -21.31
C ARG A 26 -40.89 74.46 -22.59
N VAL A 27 -40.25 74.93 -23.66
CA VAL A 27 -39.81 74.10 -24.80
C VAL A 27 -38.28 74.27 -24.90
N PHE A 28 -37.59 73.27 -25.46
CA PHE A 28 -36.13 73.02 -25.37
C PHE A 28 -35.66 72.45 -24.04
N LEU A 29 -35.62 71.11 -23.98
CA LEU A 29 -34.64 70.29 -23.24
C LEU A 29 -34.79 68.77 -23.50
N ALA A 30 -35.86 68.31 -24.18
CA ALA A 30 -36.10 66.90 -24.47
C ALA A 30 -35.21 66.26 -25.57
N GLY A 31 -34.58 67.07 -26.44
CA GLY A 31 -33.82 66.53 -27.59
C GLY A 31 -32.37 66.13 -27.27
N VAL A 32 -31.70 66.83 -26.33
CA VAL A 32 -30.26 66.67 -26.11
C VAL A 32 -29.94 65.44 -25.26
N PHE A 33 -30.74 65.16 -24.22
CA PHE A 33 -30.53 63.99 -23.36
C PHE A 33 -30.70 62.66 -24.10
N GLY A 34 -31.61 62.58 -25.08
CA GLY A 34 -31.80 61.37 -25.89
C GLY A 34 -30.57 61.01 -26.71
N VAL A 35 -29.94 62.00 -27.36
CA VAL A 35 -28.73 61.78 -28.17
C VAL A 35 -27.53 61.39 -27.30
N VAL A 36 -27.36 62.03 -26.14
CA VAL A 36 -26.28 61.68 -25.19
C VAL A 36 -26.44 60.25 -24.67
N ALA A 37 -27.65 59.83 -24.31
CA ALA A 37 -27.91 58.47 -23.84
C ALA A 37 -27.65 57.38 -24.90
N VAL A 38 -27.98 57.65 -26.17
CA VAL A 38 -27.69 56.73 -27.28
C VAL A 38 -26.18 56.62 -27.53
N LEU A 39 -25.44 57.73 -27.46
CA LEU A 39 -23.99 57.73 -27.61
C LEU A 39 -23.28 57.00 -26.46
N THR A 40 -23.71 57.17 -25.21
CA THR A 40 -23.13 56.42 -24.09
C THR A 40 -23.40 54.92 -24.19
N ALA A 41 -24.62 54.52 -24.59
CA ALA A 41 -24.95 53.11 -24.83
C ALA A 41 -24.10 52.50 -25.95
N ALA A 42 -23.86 53.22 -27.05
CA ALA A 42 -23.02 52.76 -28.16
C ALA A 42 -21.54 52.59 -27.75
N VAL A 43 -21.00 53.51 -26.94
CA VAL A 43 -19.62 53.40 -26.41
C VAL A 43 -19.48 52.21 -25.46
N VAL A 44 -20.43 52.00 -24.54
CA VAL A 44 -20.42 50.84 -23.64
C VAL A 44 -20.51 49.52 -24.43
N LEU A 45 -21.37 49.45 -25.45
CA LEU A 45 -21.47 48.27 -26.31
C LEU A 45 -20.16 48.01 -27.07
N ALA A 46 -19.50 49.04 -27.59
CA ALA A 46 -18.20 48.89 -28.27
C ALA A 46 -17.09 48.42 -27.31
N MET A 47 -17.07 48.89 -26.07
CA MET A 47 -16.14 48.40 -25.04
C MET A 47 -16.36 46.92 -24.72
N VAL A 48 -17.62 46.50 -24.52
CA VAL A 48 -17.98 45.10 -24.26
C VAL A 48 -17.63 44.19 -25.44
N LEU A 49 -17.90 44.62 -26.68
CA LEU A 49 -17.53 43.84 -27.87
C LEU A 49 -16.02 43.70 -28.06
N ASN A 50 -15.25 44.75 -27.74
CA ASN A 50 -13.78 44.68 -27.77
C ASN A 50 -13.23 43.76 -26.67
N ASP A 51 -13.79 43.80 -25.46
CA ASP A 51 -13.40 42.93 -24.34
C ASP A 51 -13.66 41.45 -24.66
N ILE A 52 -14.87 41.12 -25.17
CA ILE A 52 -15.21 39.77 -25.65
C ILE A 52 -14.27 39.34 -26.79
N SER A 53 -13.93 40.23 -27.73
CA SER A 53 -13.00 39.90 -28.82
C SER A 53 -11.58 39.63 -28.32
N GLN A 54 -11.12 40.32 -27.27
CA GLN A 54 -9.82 40.06 -26.65
C GLN A 54 -9.83 38.78 -25.81
N GLN A 55 -10.95 38.47 -25.14
CA GLN A 55 -11.10 37.24 -24.39
C GLN A 55 -11.06 36.01 -25.31
N MET A 56 -11.87 35.99 -26.39
CA MET A 56 -11.86 34.89 -27.36
C MET A 56 -10.49 34.66 -28.01
N ALA A 57 -9.66 35.71 -28.17
CA ALA A 57 -8.31 35.57 -28.69
C ALA A 57 -7.36 34.87 -27.69
N ARG A 58 -7.45 35.20 -26.39
CA ARG A 58 -6.69 34.51 -25.32
C ARG A 58 -7.13 33.05 -25.18
N ASP A 59 -8.44 32.81 -25.13
CA ASP A 59 -9.01 31.47 -25.00
C ASP A 59 -8.58 30.55 -26.17
N HIS A 60 -8.43 31.09 -27.38
CA HIS A 60 -7.98 30.31 -28.54
C HIS A 60 -6.50 29.90 -28.46
N GLU A 61 -5.64 30.74 -27.87
CA GLU A 61 -4.23 30.42 -27.65
C GLU A 61 -4.08 29.30 -26.60
N GLU A 62 -4.80 29.39 -25.48
CA GLU A 62 -4.84 28.33 -24.46
C GLU A 62 -5.34 26.99 -25.03
N ILE A 63 -6.41 27.01 -25.84
CA ILE A 63 -6.93 25.82 -26.51
C ILE A 63 -5.88 25.18 -27.45
N MET A 64 -5.09 25.99 -28.17
CA MET A 64 -4.03 25.44 -29.03
C MET A 64 -2.88 24.84 -28.22
N VAL A 65 -2.48 25.46 -27.10
CA VAL A 65 -1.46 24.91 -26.18
C VAL A 65 -1.94 23.60 -25.55
N LEU A 66 -3.18 23.55 -25.05
CA LEU A 66 -3.79 22.35 -24.48
C LEU A 66 -3.87 21.21 -25.51
N LYS A 67 -4.26 21.51 -26.75
CA LYS A 67 -4.30 20.53 -27.84
C LYS A 67 -2.92 19.98 -28.19
N ALA A 68 -1.89 20.83 -28.16
CA ALA A 68 -0.50 20.41 -28.38
C ALA A 68 0.04 19.57 -27.21
N SER A 69 -0.39 19.82 -25.97
CA SER A 69 -0.03 18.95 -24.84
C SER A 69 -0.71 17.59 -24.95
N ALA A 70 -2.03 17.55 -25.13
CA ALA A 70 -2.79 16.31 -25.28
C ALA A 70 -2.24 15.40 -26.41
N GLN A 71 -1.65 15.98 -27.46
CA GLN A 71 -1.00 15.22 -28.52
C GLN A 71 0.37 14.62 -28.08
N ARG A 72 1.18 15.33 -27.29
CA ARG A 72 2.39 14.75 -26.67
C ARG A 72 2.05 13.66 -25.67
N ASP A 73 1.07 13.92 -24.81
CA ASP A 73 0.60 12.97 -23.79
C ASP A 73 0.12 11.67 -24.46
N HIS A 74 -0.51 11.76 -25.65
CA HIS A 74 -0.91 10.60 -26.44
C HIS A 74 0.27 9.80 -27.02
N GLU A 75 1.35 10.46 -27.44
CA GLU A 75 2.58 9.80 -27.90
C GLU A 75 3.32 9.11 -26.73
N GLU A 76 3.38 9.73 -25.55
CA GLU A 76 3.95 9.11 -24.35
C GLU A 76 3.15 7.88 -23.90
N ILE A 77 1.81 7.95 -23.89
CA ILE A 77 0.94 6.81 -23.59
C ILE A 77 1.17 5.65 -24.58
N ALA A 78 1.39 5.94 -25.87
CA ALA A 78 1.69 4.90 -26.86
C ALA A 78 3.04 4.21 -26.60
N ILE A 79 4.06 4.96 -26.19
CA ILE A 79 5.38 4.42 -25.81
C ILE A 79 5.28 3.57 -24.54
N LEU A 80 4.60 4.06 -23.51
CA LEU A 80 4.40 3.34 -22.25
C LEU A 80 3.64 2.03 -22.45
N LYS A 81 2.58 2.04 -23.28
CA LYS A 81 1.83 0.83 -23.63
C LYS A 81 2.71 -0.21 -24.32
N ALA A 82 3.54 0.22 -25.27
CA ALA A 82 4.49 -0.68 -25.95
C ALA A 82 5.58 -1.22 -25.03
N SER A 83 5.89 -0.55 -23.91
CA SER A 83 6.76 -1.12 -22.88
C SER A 83 6.03 -2.15 -22.03
N ALA A 84 4.85 -1.82 -21.52
CA ALA A 84 4.05 -2.74 -20.71
C ALA A 84 3.73 -4.06 -21.43
N GLU A 85 3.56 -4.04 -22.76
CA GLU A 85 3.39 -5.24 -23.58
C GLU A 85 4.68 -6.11 -23.64
N ARG A 86 5.88 -5.52 -23.68
CA ARG A 86 7.16 -6.27 -23.59
C ARG A 86 7.39 -6.81 -22.18
N ASP A 87 7.17 -5.98 -21.17
CA ASP A 87 7.36 -6.35 -19.77
C ASP A 87 6.44 -7.53 -19.39
N HIS A 88 5.25 -7.63 -20.02
CA HIS A 88 4.33 -8.75 -19.86
C HIS A 88 4.86 -10.07 -20.46
N GLU A 89 5.55 -10.01 -21.59
CA GLU A 89 6.19 -11.17 -22.24
C GLU A 89 7.39 -11.67 -21.41
N GLU A 90 8.23 -10.75 -20.91
CA GLU A 90 9.35 -11.09 -20.02
C GLU A 90 8.88 -11.74 -18.71
N ILE A 91 7.83 -11.18 -18.08
CA ILE A 91 7.21 -11.78 -16.89
C ILE A 91 6.61 -13.18 -17.18
N ALA A 92 6.18 -13.46 -18.42
CA ALA A 92 5.68 -14.78 -18.80
C ALA A 92 6.83 -15.81 -18.89
N ASP A 93 7.96 -15.46 -19.51
CA ASP A 93 9.13 -16.35 -19.59
C ASP A 93 9.77 -16.60 -18.21
N LEU A 94 9.90 -15.56 -17.38
CA LEU A 94 10.39 -15.69 -16.00
C LEU A 94 9.54 -16.65 -15.16
N LYS A 95 8.22 -16.68 -15.36
CA LYS A 95 7.32 -17.65 -14.68
C LYS A 95 7.60 -19.09 -15.12
N VAL A 96 7.77 -19.33 -16.42
CA VAL A 96 8.11 -20.67 -16.96
C VAL A 96 9.47 -21.14 -16.41
N THR A 97 10.45 -20.24 -16.38
CA THR A 97 11.77 -20.52 -15.80
C THR A 97 11.68 -20.81 -14.30
N ALA A 98 10.90 -20.06 -13.53
CA ALA A 98 10.68 -20.30 -12.11
C ALA A 98 9.96 -21.64 -11.83
N GLU A 99 8.99 -22.04 -12.64
CA GLU A 99 8.33 -23.36 -12.52
C GLU A 99 9.30 -24.51 -12.83
N LYS A 100 10.13 -24.36 -13.86
CA LYS A 100 11.20 -25.32 -14.18
C LYS A 100 12.19 -25.47 -13.02
N SER A 101 12.63 -24.36 -12.41
CA SER A 101 13.51 -24.37 -11.23
C SER A 101 12.85 -25.02 -10.01
N ARG A 102 11.54 -24.80 -9.78
CA ARG A 102 10.77 -25.48 -8.72
C ARG A 102 10.76 -27.00 -8.91
N LEU A 103 10.56 -27.48 -10.13
CA LEU A 103 10.58 -28.92 -10.42
C LEU A 103 11.97 -29.53 -10.24
N GLN A 104 13.04 -28.84 -10.65
CA GLN A 104 14.42 -29.28 -10.41
C GLN A 104 14.75 -29.33 -8.91
N ASN A 105 14.34 -28.33 -8.15
CA ASN A 105 14.54 -28.30 -6.70
C ASN A 105 13.74 -29.39 -5.98
N ALA A 106 12.51 -29.69 -6.41
CA ALA A 106 11.73 -30.81 -5.86
C ALA A 106 12.44 -32.16 -6.06
N PHE A 107 12.98 -32.41 -7.25
CA PHE A 107 13.76 -33.61 -7.56
C PHE A 107 15.06 -33.70 -6.73
N LEU A 108 15.75 -32.57 -6.52
CA LEU A 108 16.93 -32.53 -5.65
C LEU A 108 16.58 -32.84 -4.19
N MET A 109 15.48 -32.26 -3.67
CA MET A 109 15.02 -32.52 -2.30
C MET A 109 14.62 -33.99 -2.08
N GLU A 110 14.00 -34.64 -3.06
CA GLU A 110 13.70 -36.07 -3.01
C GLU A 110 14.99 -36.91 -2.88
N ARG A 111 16.04 -36.57 -3.65
CA ARG A 111 17.34 -37.24 -3.58
C ARG A 111 18.08 -36.98 -2.26
N VAL A 112 17.97 -35.78 -1.70
CA VAL A 112 18.52 -35.44 -0.38
C VAL A 112 17.83 -36.25 0.72
N ALA A 113 16.50 -36.31 0.73
CA ALA A 113 15.74 -37.09 1.72
C ALA A 113 16.08 -38.60 1.67
N VAL A 114 16.33 -39.16 0.48
CA VAL A 114 16.80 -40.54 0.33
C VAL A 114 18.21 -40.73 0.90
N LEU A 115 19.12 -39.77 0.74
CA LEU A 115 20.46 -39.82 1.32
C LEU A 115 20.44 -39.67 2.85
N GLU A 116 19.61 -38.76 3.38
CA GLU A 116 19.41 -38.58 4.82
C GLU A 116 18.88 -39.87 5.48
N SER A 117 17.99 -40.61 4.80
CA SER A 117 17.49 -41.90 5.30
C SER A 117 18.54 -43.02 5.41
N GLN A 118 19.73 -42.83 4.81
CA GLN A 118 20.84 -43.78 4.83
C GLN A 118 21.92 -43.41 5.86
N LEU A 119 21.84 -42.22 6.48
CA LEU A 119 22.73 -41.81 7.56
C LEU A 119 22.23 -42.38 8.90
N PRO A 120 23.06 -43.14 9.65
CA PRO A 120 22.68 -43.61 10.98
C PRO A 120 22.65 -42.42 11.95
N ALA A 121 21.52 -42.25 12.64
CA ALA A 121 21.35 -41.20 13.65
C ALA A 121 22.26 -41.46 14.87
N SER A 122 23.40 -40.77 14.92
CA SER A 122 24.28 -40.73 16.10
C SER A 122 23.63 -39.89 17.21
N ARG A 123 22.90 -40.58 18.08
CA ARG A 123 22.32 -40.00 19.30
C ARG A 123 23.33 -40.09 20.44
N ASP A 124 24.01 -38.98 20.72
CA ASP A 124 24.88 -38.86 21.89
C ASP A 124 24.06 -38.85 23.19
N GLU A 125 24.09 -39.95 23.94
CA GLU A 125 23.79 -39.97 25.37
C GLU A 125 25.06 -40.39 26.13
N HIS A 126 25.84 -39.40 26.58
CA HIS A 126 26.98 -39.61 27.47
C HIS A 126 26.50 -39.91 28.89
N GLN A 127 26.57 -41.19 29.30
CA GLN A 127 26.40 -41.60 30.69
C GLN A 127 27.76 -41.91 31.33
N MET A 128 28.04 -41.31 32.49
CA MET A 128 29.17 -41.65 33.37
C MET A 128 28.69 -41.72 34.84
N PRO A 129 29.47 -42.34 35.76
CA PRO A 129 28.93 -43.50 36.45
C PRO A 129 28.42 -43.29 37.88
N ASP A 130 27.78 -44.37 38.32
CA ASP A 130 27.24 -44.69 39.64
C ASP A 130 28.21 -44.46 40.83
N THR A 131 27.68 -43.82 41.89
CA THR A 131 28.13 -44.01 43.28
C THR A 131 26.90 -43.99 44.17
N GLY A 132 26.58 -45.13 44.78
CA GLY A 132 25.35 -45.29 45.57
C GLY A 132 25.45 -44.84 47.02
N SER A 133 24.29 -44.64 47.63
CA SER A 133 24.07 -44.79 49.08
C SER A 133 22.60 -45.12 49.34
N GLU A 134 22.36 -45.94 50.36
CA GLU A 134 21.07 -46.49 50.77
C GLU A 134 20.03 -45.40 51.13
N GLN A 135 18.73 -45.66 50.90
CA GLN A 135 17.82 -46.09 51.98
C GLN A 135 16.38 -46.38 51.49
N SER A 136 15.76 -47.34 52.19
CA SER A 136 14.40 -47.84 52.05
C SER A 136 13.30 -46.84 52.40
N LEU A 137 12.08 -47.00 51.83
CA LEU A 137 10.81 -47.04 52.57
C LEU A 137 9.64 -47.53 51.68
N GLU A 138 8.61 -48.11 52.30
CA GLU A 138 7.51 -48.88 51.68
C GLU A 138 6.16 -48.10 51.57
N ALA A 139 5.09 -48.84 51.21
CA ALA A 139 3.68 -48.47 51.04
C ALA A 139 3.37 -47.68 49.76
N GLY A 140 2.34 -47.99 48.96
CA GLY A 140 0.99 -48.49 49.32
C GLY A 140 0.00 -47.32 49.14
N ASP A 141 -1.27 -47.48 48.74
CA ASP A 141 -2.09 -48.64 48.39
C ASP A 141 -3.37 -48.10 47.68
N SER A 142 -4.08 -48.91 46.88
CA SER A 142 -5.48 -48.69 46.43
C SER A 142 -5.82 -47.40 45.62
N ALA A 143 -6.99 -47.18 45.03
CA ALA A 143 -7.92 -48.02 44.23
C ALA A 143 -8.91 -47.05 43.53
N GLY A 144 -9.56 -47.42 42.42
CA GLY A 144 -10.50 -46.51 41.75
C GLY A 144 -11.10 -47.03 40.44
N ASP A 145 -12.21 -47.74 40.57
CA ASP A 145 -13.13 -48.27 39.54
C ASP A 145 -13.28 -47.40 38.27
N ALA A 146 -13.08 -47.92 37.04
CA ALA A 146 -13.87 -48.88 36.26
C ALA A 146 -15.07 -48.28 35.49
N VAL A 147 -15.26 -48.72 34.23
CA VAL A 147 -16.50 -49.34 33.69
C VAL A 147 -16.39 -49.61 32.18
N ALA A 148 -16.72 -50.86 31.80
CA ALA A 148 -17.19 -51.40 30.50
C ALA A 148 -16.52 -50.99 29.15
N ALA A 149 -16.02 -51.89 28.28
CA ALA A 149 -16.61 -53.12 27.69
C ALA A 149 -17.72 -52.84 26.64
N ASN A 150 -17.87 -53.54 25.50
CA ASN A 150 -17.05 -54.54 24.78
C ASN A 150 -17.77 -54.89 23.44
N ALA A 151 -17.08 -55.00 22.30
CA ALA A 151 -17.52 -55.78 21.11
C ALA A 151 -16.44 -55.77 20.00
N LYS A 152 -16.26 -56.76 19.10
CA LYS A 152 -16.31 -58.24 19.09
C LYS A 152 -15.89 -58.68 17.67
N VAL A 153 -15.08 -59.73 17.57
CA VAL A 153 -14.36 -60.23 16.36
C VAL A 153 -15.20 -61.28 15.58
N PRO A 154 -15.08 -61.40 14.23
CA PRO A 154 -14.33 -62.50 13.55
C PRO A 154 -13.51 -62.01 12.31
N SER A 155 -12.26 -62.42 12.07
CA SER A 155 -11.70 -63.74 11.69
C SER A 155 -12.06 -64.26 10.29
N ASN A 156 -11.06 -64.45 9.41
CA ASN A 156 -10.69 -65.78 8.88
C ASN A 156 -9.46 -65.81 7.91
N ASN A 157 -8.51 -66.69 8.25
CA ASN A 157 -7.50 -67.46 7.50
C ASN A 157 -7.07 -67.13 6.04
N GLY A 158 -5.75 -67.31 5.80
CA GLY A 158 -5.14 -67.47 4.47
C GLY A 158 -3.62 -67.76 4.51
N THR A 159 -3.23 -68.97 4.91
CA THR A 159 -1.81 -69.41 4.99
C THR A 159 -1.19 -69.63 3.60
N PHE A 160 0.02 -69.13 3.33
CA PHE A 160 1.05 -69.83 2.55
C PHE A 160 2.42 -69.15 2.74
N GLY A 161 3.46 -69.92 3.08
CA GLY A 161 4.82 -69.42 3.21
C GLY A 161 5.63 -69.62 1.93
N VAL A 162 6.52 -68.67 1.62
CA VAL A 162 7.61 -68.84 0.66
C VAL A 162 8.87 -68.21 1.26
N GLU A 163 9.93 -69.00 1.40
CA GLU A 163 11.25 -68.49 1.80
C GLU A 163 11.76 -67.50 0.76
N ASN A 164 12.38 -66.39 1.20
CA ASN A 164 13.26 -65.65 0.31
C ASN A 164 14.55 -65.25 1.03
N LYS A 165 15.66 -65.87 0.62
CA LYS A 165 16.99 -65.72 1.22
C LYS A 165 17.51 -64.30 0.98
N ARG A 166 17.43 -63.42 1.97
CA ARG A 166 18.08 -62.10 1.91
C ARG A 166 19.58 -62.27 2.17
N SER A 167 20.34 -62.41 1.09
CA SER A 167 21.80 -62.43 1.14
C SER A 167 22.33 -61.14 1.79
N ARG A 168 23.03 -61.27 2.92
CA ARG A 168 23.90 -60.21 3.44
C ARG A 168 25.10 -60.09 2.50
N ARG A 169 25.07 -59.11 1.59
CA ARG A 169 26.33 -58.58 1.03
C ARG A 169 26.98 -57.75 2.12
N SER A 170 28.12 -58.19 2.63
CA SER A 170 29.04 -57.30 3.32
C SER A 170 29.59 -56.31 2.31
N VAL A 171 29.43 -55.01 2.56
CA VAL A 171 30.20 -53.99 1.84
C VAL A 171 31.59 -54.00 2.45
N THR A 172 32.48 -54.79 1.84
CA THR A 172 33.92 -54.79 2.10
C THR A 172 34.62 -54.12 0.94
N ASP A 173 34.33 -52.84 0.74
CA ASP A 173 35.31 -51.90 0.21
C ASP A 173 34.94 -50.48 0.65
N TRP A 174 35.69 -49.94 1.62
CA TRP A 174 35.65 -48.51 1.96
C TRP A 174 36.78 -47.75 1.25
N ASP A 175 37.77 -48.46 0.72
CA ASP A 175 38.94 -47.87 0.07
C ASP A 175 38.61 -47.48 -1.39
N GLU A 176 37.74 -48.23 -2.08
CA GLU A 176 37.24 -47.91 -3.42
C GLU A 176 36.44 -46.58 -3.43
N LEU A 177 35.57 -46.35 -2.44
CA LEU A 177 34.81 -45.09 -2.29
C LEU A 177 35.68 -43.89 -1.87
N LEU A 178 36.72 -44.13 -1.06
CA LEU A 178 37.68 -43.07 -0.69
C LEU A 178 38.59 -42.69 -1.88
N ALA A 179 38.92 -43.65 -2.76
CA ALA A 179 39.65 -43.39 -3.99
C ALA A 179 38.85 -42.50 -4.96
N GLU A 180 37.56 -42.78 -5.17
CA GLU A 180 36.68 -41.95 -6.01
C GLU A 180 36.53 -40.51 -5.46
N LEU A 181 36.48 -40.35 -4.13
CA LEU A 181 36.45 -39.01 -3.50
C LEU A 181 37.77 -38.26 -3.64
N SER A 182 38.93 -38.92 -3.57
CA SER A 182 40.22 -38.26 -3.81
C SER A 182 40.38 -37.78 -5.26
N ALA A 183 39.91 -38.56 -6.24
CA ALA A 183 40.00 -38.20 -7.66
C ALA A 183 39.15 -36.98 -8.02
N LEU A 184 38.06 -36.72 -7.28
CA LEU A 184 37.24 -35.51 -7.41
C LEU A 184 37.87 -34.28 -6.73
N GLN A 185 38.74 -34.49 -5.74
CA GLN A 185 39.46 -33.42 -5.04
C GLN A 185 40.63 -32.90 -5.90
N ASP A 186 41.42 -33.80 -6.50
CA ASP A 186 42.54 -33.43 -7.38
C ASP A 186 42.08 -32.62 -8.61
N GLY A 187 40.89 -32.92 -9.16
CA GLY A 187 40.28 -32.15 -10.24
C GLY A 187 39.83 -30.73 -9.88
N LEU A 188 39.74 -30.40 -8.58
CA LEU A 188 39.39 -29.07 -8.07
C LEU A 188 40.61 -28.19 -7.76
N ASP A 189 41.77 -28.80 -7.48
CA ASP A 189 43.03 -28.08 -7.26
C ASP A 189 43.80 -27.80 -8.57
N ASP A 190 43.65 -28.66 -9.60
CA ASP A 190 44.16 -28.38 -10.97
C ASP A 190 43.47 -27.14 -11.60
N ALA A 191 42.26 -26.78 -11.12
CA ALA A 191 41.55 -25.56 -11.50
C ALA A 191 42.04 -24.28 -10.78
N ARG A 192 43.01 -24.38 -9.86
CA ARG A 192 43.59 -23.24 -9.11
C ARG A 192 45.08 -23.02 -9.36
N GLY A 193 45.73 -23.89 -10.13
CA GLY A 193 47.15 -23.78 -10.47
C GLY A 193 47.46 -22.95 -11.71
N PHE A 194 47.57 -21.61 -11.58
CA PHE A 194 48.37 -20.83 -12.54
C PHE A 194 49.27 -19.81 -11.84
N GLU A 195 50.50 -20.25 -11.55
CA GLU A 195 51.54 -19.39 -10.98
C GLU A 195 51.99 -18.29 -11.95
N THR A 196 52.34 -17.15 -11.37
CA THR A 196 52.96 -16.01 -12.06
C THR A 196 54.40 -16.30 -12.47
N ARG A 197 54.64 -16.57 -13.76
CA ARG A 197 55.97 -16.37 -14.39
C ARG A 197 55.86 -15.60 -15.69
N GLY A 198 56.63 -14.52 -15.80
CA GLY A 198 56.54 -13.57 -16.90
C GLY A 198 57.67 -13.67 -17.93
N THR A 199 57.70 -12.64 -18.78
CA THR A 199 58.70 -12.32 -19.83
C THR A 199 58.63 -13.14 -21.13
N GLY A 200 58.28 -12.45 -22.22
CA GLY A 200 58.25 -12.97 -23.59
C GLY A 200 57.55 -12.00 -24.54
N ASN A 201 58.32 -11.24 -25.33
CA ASN A 201 57.79 -10.24 -26.27
C ASN A 201 56.91 -10.87 -27.36
N CYS A 202 55.79 -10.21 -27.68
CA CYS A 202 55.24 -10.22 -29.04
C CYS A 202 54.63 -8.85 -29.37
N PRO A 203 55.24 -8.04 -30.26
CA PRO A 203 54.70 -6.73 -30.63
C PRO A 203 53.58 -6.87 -31.68
N HIS A 204 52.57 -6.01 -31.57
CA HIS A 204 51.42 -5.87 -32.51
C HIS A 204 50.34 -6.97 -32.49
N CYS A 205 49.53 -6.97 -31.43
CA CYS A 205 48.07 -7.09 -31.59
C CYS A 205 47.43 -5.86 -30.94
N VAL A 206 46.62 -5.12 -31.70
CA VAL A 206 45.97 -3.86 -31.26
C VAL A 206 44.46 -4.06 -31.16
N THR A 207 43.86 -3.33 -30.21
CA THR A 207 42.42 -3.08 -29.99
C THR A 207 41.50 -4.16 -29.38
N SER A 208 40.78 -3.69 -28.35
CA SER A 208 39.46 -4.11 -27.86
C SER A 208 39.22 -5.58 -27.48
N ILE A 209 39.48 -5.90 -26.20
CA ILE A 209 38.46 -6.54 -25.35
C ILE A 209 38.43 -5.73 -24.05
N GLN A 210 37.27 -5.10 -23.77
CA GLN A 210 37.03 -4.45 -22.50
C GLN A 210 36.92 -5.54 -21.43
N GLN A 211 37.56 -5.36 -20.28
CA GLN A 211 37.40 -6.29 -19.16
C GLN A 211 35.99 -6.15 -18.59
N ASP A 212 35.05 -6.92 -19.14
CA ASP A 212 33.92 -7.38 -18.37
C ASP A 212 34.47 -8.26 -17.26
N ARG A 213 34.82 -7.59 -16.15
CA ARG A 213 34.63 -8.19 -14.83
C ARG A 213 33.15 -8.47 -14.72
N PHE A 214 32.76 -9.64 -15.20
CA PHE A 214 31.55 -10.31 -14.76
C PHE A 214 31.76 -10.62 -13.28
N TYR A 215 31.59 -9.59 -12.45
CA TYR A 215 31.02 -9.79 -11.14
C TYR A 215 29.73 -10.55 -11.45
N VAL A 216 29.76 -11.85 -11.19
CA VAL A 216 28.53 -12.56 -10.83
C VAL A 216 28.03 -11.77 -9.64
N GLY A 217 27.13 -10.83 -9.92
CA GLY A 217 26.29 -10.30 -8.90
C GLY A 217 25.69 -11.53 -8.26
N LEU A 218 25.95 -11.70 -6.96
CA LEU A 218 24.90 -12.20 -6.11
C LEU A 218 23.78 -11.20 -6.28
N GLU A 219 22.97 -11.41 -7.32
CA GLU A 219 21.58 -10.98 -7.37
C GLU A 219 21.06 -11.39 -5.99
N GLN A 220 20.81 -10.37 -5.16
CA GLN A 220 20.47 -10.61 -3.77
C GLN A 220 19.22 -11.47 -3.84
N SER A 221 19.34 -12.76 -3.50
CA SER A 221 18.22 -13.70 -3.41
C SER A 221 17.06 -12.93 -2.80
N GLU A 222 15.88 -12.88 -3.41
CA GLU A 222 14.82 -11.97 -2.99
C GLU A 222 14.57 -12.06 -1.47
N LEU A 223 15.26 -11.21 -0.71
CA LEU A 223 15.28 -11.24 0.74
C LEU A 223 14.00 -10.54 1.14
N GLY A 224 12.96 -11.36 1.30
CA GLY A 224 11.57 -10.94 1.42
C GLY A 224 11.43 -9.70 2.29
N GLY A 225 10.80 -8.67 1.74
CA GLY A 225 10.62 -7.40 2.41
C GLY A 225 9.25 -7.24 3.07
N ALA A 226 9.16 -6.25 3.95
CA ALA A 226 7.96 -5.94 4.69
C ALA A 226 7.30 -4.69 4.11
N VAL A 227 6.01 -4.80 3.77
CA VAL A 227 5.20 -3.66 3.31
C VAL A 227 4.58 -2.95 4.51
N TYR A 228 4.82 -1.65 4.64
CA TYR A 228 4.21 -0.78 5.65
C TYR A 228 3.54 0.44 5.01
N ILE A 229 2.65 1.09 5.75
CA ILE A 229 2.03 2.35 5.33
C ILE A 229 2.63 3.46 6.21
N ARG A 230 3.13 4.52 5.60
CA ARG A 230 3.47 5.78 6.26
C ARG A 230 2.29 6.72 6.12
N TRP A 231 1.62 7.00 7.23
CA TRP A 231 0.42 7.85 7.22
C TRP A 231 0.79 9.31 7.49
N GLY A 232 0.10 10.23 6.83
CA GLY A 232 0.37 11.67 6.89
C GLY A 232 1.49 12.13 5.97
N ARG A 233 2.01 11.28 5.07
CA ARG A 233 3.11 11.58 4.15
C ARG A 233 2.88 10.92 2.79
N LYS A 234 3.36 11.54 1.72
CA LYS A 234 3.42 10.93 0.37
C LYS A 234 4.76 10.21 0.09
N ASP A 235 5.81 10.54 0.82
CA ASP A 235 7.17 9.97 0.69
C ASP A 235 7.46 8.82 1.66
N CYS A 236 8.31 7.87 1.27
CA CYS A 236 8.90 6.88 2.18
C CYS A 236 10.24 7.37 2.73
N ALA A 237 10.50 7.17 4.03
CA ALA A 237 11.76 7.58 4.65
C ALA A 237 12.90 6.56 4.42
N ASN A 238 12.73 5.31 4.87
CA ASN A 238 13.76 4.27 4.85
C ASN A 238 13.42 3.04 3.97
N GLY A 239 12.29 3.06 3.26
CA GLY A 239 11.82 2.04 2.32
C GLY A 239 11.63 2.61 0.91
N ARG A 240 11.44 1.73 -0.09
CA ARG A 240 11.07 2.15 -1.46
C ARG A 240 9.58 2.45 -1.52
N LEU A 241 9.19 3.53 -2.20
CA LEU A 241 7.78 3.83 -2.49
C LEU A 241 7.22 2.76 -3.43
N ILE A 242 6.06 2.21 -3.08
CA ILE A 242 5.23 1.37 -3.97
C ILE A 242 4.19 2.26 -4.66
N TYR A 243 3.43 3.02 -3.88
CA TYR A 243 2.55 4.09 -4.36
C TYR A 243 2.25 5.10 -3.25
N GLU A 244 1.82 6.30 -3.65
CA GLU A 244 1.25 7.32 -2.78
C GLU A 244 -0.25 7.51 -3.05
N GLY A 245 -0.91 8.22 -2.13
CA GLY A 245 -2.29 8.65 -2.31
C GLY A 245 -2.90 9.14 -1.01
N PHE A 246 -4.14 8.71 -0.74
CA PHE A 246 -4.98 9.28 0.31
C PHE A 246 -5.45 8.23 1.29
N ALA A 247 -5.39 8.55 2.58
CA ALA A 247 -6.00 7.72 3.60
C ALA A 247 -7.51 7.71 3.39
N ALA A 248 -8.13 6.57 3.64
CA ALA A 248 -9.57 6.39 3.58
C ALA A 248 -10.02 5.34 4.60
N GLY A 249 -11.33 5.27 4.84
CA GLY A 249 -11.92 4.29 5.73
C GLY A 249 -13.41 4.50 5.93
N SER A 250 -13.93 3.94 7.01
CA SER A 250 -15.33 4.09 7.39
C SER A 250 -15.58 5.38 8.16
N LYS A 251 -16.73 6.00 7.92
CA LYS A 251 -17.23 7.11 8.73
C LYS A 251 -17.68 6.61 10.11
N SER A 252 -17.57 7.45 11.13
CA SER A 252 -18.09 7.14 12.48
C SER A 252 -19.54 6.62 12.43
N GLY A 253 -19.75 5.41 12.94
CA GLY A 253 -21.07 4.77 13.01
C GLY A 253 -21.50 4.02 11.74
N SER A 254 -20.66 4.00 10.69
CA SER A 254 -20.85 3.13 9.51
C SER A 254 -20.13 1.78 9.67
N GLY A 255 -20.43 0.81 8.81
CA GLY A 255 -19.75 -0.49 8.80
C GLY A 255 -18.34 -0.42 8.21
N GLY A 256 -17.46 -1.33 8.65
CA GLY A 256 -16.02 -1.31 8.38
C GLY A 256 -15.25 -0.55 9.46
N SER A 257 -14.00 -0.97 9.74
CA SER A 257 -13.26 -0.55 10.94
C SER A 257 -11.76 -0.33 10.73
N SER A 258 -11.30 -0.33 9.48
CA SER A 258 -9.89 -0.24 9.12
C SER A 258 -9.62 0.98 8.26
N TYR A 259 -8.47 1.61 8.48
CA TYR A 259 -7.95 2.62 7.57
C TYR A 259 -7.20 1.93 6.43
N VAL A 260 -7.40 2.40 5.21
CA VAL A 260 -6.70 1.96 4.00
C VAL A 260 -6.01 3.14 3.33
N CYS A 261 -4.90 2.88 2.64
CA CYS A 261 -4.30 3.85 1.74
C CYS A 261 -4.85 3.59 0.35
N LEU A 262 -5.58 4.54 -0.23
CA LEU A 262 -6.03 4.47 -1.62
C LEU A 262 -4.96 5.09 -2.53
N PRO A 263 -4.64 4.47 -3.67
CA PRO A 263 -3.85 5.11 -4.71
C PRO A 263 -4.49 6.41 -5.18
N GLU A 264 -3.67 7.37 -5.59
CA GLU A 264 -4.14 8.64 -6.19
C GLU A 264 -4.87 8.43 -7.53
N GLU A 265 -4.47 7.40 -8.29
CA GLU A 265 -5.07 7.00 -9.57
C GLU A 265 -5.84 5.66 -9.44
N PRO A 266 -7.17 5.68 -9.22
CA PRO A 266 -7.97 4.46 -9.12
C PRO A 266 -8.26 3.83 -10.48
N GLN A 267 -8.20 2.50 -10.55
CA GLN A 267 -8.65 1.72 -11.70
C GLN A 267 -10.08 1.21 -11.51
N TRP A 268 -10.91 1.36 -12.54
CA TRP A 268 -12.32 0.96 -12.50
C TRP A 268 -12.57 -0.27 -13.39
N GLY A 269 -13.26 -1.27 -12.83
CA GLY A 269 -13.75 -2.44 -13.57
C GLY A 269 -15.12 -2.18 -14.21
N ASN A 270 -16.06 -3.08 -13.99
CA ASN A 270 -17.48 -2.82 -14.33
C ASN A 270 -18.12 -1.99 -13.21
N TYR A 271 -18.54 -0.76 -13.51
CA TYR A 271 -19.19 0.15 -12.56
C TYR A 271 -20.51 0.71 -13.12
N LYS A 272 -21.31 1.31 -12.22
CA LYS A 272 -22.48 2.11 -12.57
C LYS A 272 -22.47 3.36 -11.69
N ASP A 273 -22.56 4.51 -12.33
CA ASP A 273 -22.51 5.80 -11.63
C ASP A 273 -23.70 6.02 -10.67
N GLY A 274 -23.43 6.82 -9.64
CA GLY A 274 -24.35 7.13 -8.56
C GLY A 274 -24.17 6.26 -7.31
N THR A 275 -24.75 6.70 -6.19
CA THR A 275 -24.75 5.97 -4.92
C THR A 275 -25.98 5.06 -4.81
N GLN A 276 -25.81 3.85 -4.30
CA GLN A 276 -26.90 2.91 -4.06
C GLN A 276 -27.15 2.77 -2.55
N SER A 277 -28.42 2.77 -2.14
CA SER A 277 -28.84 2.88 -0.73
C SER A 277 -28.37 1.75 0.19
N TYR A 278 -27.90 0.63 -0.35
CA TYR A 278 -27.45 -0.56 0.38
C TYR A 278 -25.94 -0.82 0.23
N SER A 279 -25.20 0.06 -0.45
CA SER A 279 -23.75 -0.06 -0.63
C SER A 279 -23.00 0.36 0.64
N ALA A 280 -21.85 -0.29 0.89
CA ALA A 280 -20.85 0.26 1.80
C ALA A 280 -20.15 1.46 1.14
N TYR A 281 -19.76 2.44 1.95
CA TYR A 281 -19.08 3.65 1.50
C TYR A 281 -17.66 3.70 2.06
N MET A 282 -16.71 4.11 1.23
CA MET A 282 -15.36 4.45 1.63
C MET A 282 -15.21 5.96 1.60
N TYR A 283 -14.82 6.54 2.73
CA TYR A 283 -14.69 7.99 2.90
C TYR A 283 -13.22 8.38 2.96
N GLY A 284 -12.89 9.54 2.38
CA GLY A 284 -11.56 10.15 2.54
C GLY A 284 -11.22 10.42 4.01
N GLY A 285 -9.94 10.33 4.32
CA GLY A 285 -9.37 10.52 5.64
C GLY A 285 -9.14 11.99 5.96
N GLU A 286 -9.58 12.46 7.13
CA GLU A 286 -9.46 13.87 7.54
C GLU A 286 -8.77 14.01 8.92
N TYR A 287 -7.85 14.96 9.06
CA TYR A 287 -7.27 15.31 10.36
C TYR A 287 -8.29 16.02 11.25
N TYR A 288 -8.51 15.49 12.46
CA TYR A 288 -9.35 16.12 13.46
C TYR A 288 -8.52 16.56 14.68
N LEU A 289 -8.06 17.82 14.65
CA LEU A 289 -7.14 18.40 15.62
C LEU A 289 -7.81 19.53 16.41
N TYR A 290 -8.10 19.30 17.70
CA TYR A 290 -8.64 20.34 18.59
C TYR A 290 -7.57 21.32 19.09
N SER A 291 -6.30 20.96 19.00
CA SER A 291 -5.16 21.58 19.68
C SER A 291 -3.93 21.64 18.75
N GLU A 292 -2.96 22.51 19.02
CA GLU A 292 -1.68 22.53 18.28
C GLU A 292 -0.86 21.25 18.56
N VAL A 293 -1.07 20.63 19.73
CA VAL A 293 -0.53 19.32 20.09
C VAL A 293 -1.35 18.24 19.33
N PRO A 294 -0.69 17.23 18.71
CA PRO A 294 0.73 16.91 18.84
C PRO A 294 1.68 17.54 17.81
N PHE A 295 1.19 18.09 16.70
CA PHE A 295 2.01 18.43 15.53
C PHE A 295 2.61 19.85 15.52
N GLY A 296 2.48 20.61 16.61
CA GLY A 296 2.89 22.01 16.71
C GLY A 296 2.04 22.99 15.88
N SER A 297 1.00 22.51 15.19
CA SER A 297 0.10 23.31 14.36
C SER A 297 -1.30 22.70 14.21
N LYS A 298 -2.34 23.53 14.33
CA LYS A 298 -3.73 23.21 13.93
C LYS A 298 -4.03 23.40 12.44
N THR A 299 -3.08 23.90 11.65
CA THR A 299 -3.31 24.19 10.22
C THR A 299 -3.77 22.99 9.40
N LEU A 300 -3.48 21.77 9.85
CA LEU A 300 -3.94 20.53 9.22
C LEU A 300 -5.41 20.18 9.52
N HIS A 301 -6.09 20.84 10.45
CA HIS A 301 -7.46 20.47 10.81
C HIS A 301 -8.41 20.57 9.61
N TYR A 302 -9.18 19.51 9.35
CA TYR A 302 -10.03 19.33 8.16
C TYR A 302 -9.28 19.27 6.82
N HIS A 303 -7.96 19.11 6.83
CA HIS A 303 -7.23 18.68 5.64
C HIS A 303 -7.33 17.17 5.45
N ASN A 304 -7.26 16.76 4.18
CA ASN A 304 -7.18 15.36 3.80
C ASN A 304 -5.82 14.78 4.24
N VAL A 305 -5.84 13.54 4.75
CA VAL A 305 -4.65 12.81 5.22
C VAL A 305 -4.01 12.06 4.05
N PRO A 306 -2.80 12.42 3.59
CA PRO A 306 -2.08 11.64 2.59
C PRO A 306 -1.48 10.36 3.20
N CYS A 307 -1.09 9.41 2.34
CA CYS A 307 -0.39 8.20 2.74
C CYS A 307 0.56 7.71 1.65
N ALA A 308 1.57 6.96 2.09
CA ALA A 308 2.55 6.28 1.23
C ALA A 308 2.62 4.81 1.63
N VAL A 309 2.59 3.91 0.65
CA VAL A 309 2.84 2.48 0.87
C VAL A 309 4.27 2.17 0.49
N CYS A 310 5.02 1.62 1.44
CA CYS A 310 6.46 1.52 1.40
C CYS A 310 6.93 0.05 1.54
N HIS A 311 7.94 -0.32 0.78
CA HIS A 311 8.61 -1.63 0.85
C HIS A 311 9.95 -1.52 1.56
N ALA A 312 10.08 -2.16 2.73
CA ALA A 312 11.34 -2.34 3.43
C ALA A 312 12.07 -3.56 2.85
N GLN A 313 13.03 -3.32 1.95
CA GLN A 313 13.87 -4.37 1.36
C GLN A 313 14.71 -5.06 2.44
N ASN A 314 14.92 -6.38 2.30
CA ASN A 314 15.77 -7.19 3.17
C ASN A 314 15.32 -7.19 4.65
N GLN A 315 14.03 -6.93 4.91
CA GLN A 315 13.43 -6.91 6.24
C GLN A 315 12.13 -7.74 6.20
N GLY A 316 12.15 -8.96 6.76
CA GLY A 316 11.04 -9.90 6.66
C GLY A 316 9.85 -9.61 7.60
N SER A 317 9.99 -8.69 8.55
CA SER A 317 8.95 -8.37 9.54
C SER A 317 8.69 -6.87 9.68
N LYS A 318 7.44 -6.50 10.03
CA LYS A 318 7.09 -5.16 10.52
C LYS A 318 6.32 -5.20 11.84
N VAL A 319 6.43 -4.13 12.62
CA VAL A 319 5.61 -3.88 13.82
C VAL A 319 5.35 -2.37 13.97
N MET A 320 4.19 -2.00 14.50
CA MET A 320 3.92 -0.66 15.01
C MET A 320 3.93 -0.75 16.54
N ILE A 321 4.75 0.08 17.18
CA ILE A 321 4.94 0.13 18.63
C ILE A 321 4.26 1.40 19.15
N PRO A 322 3.08 1.31 19.80
CA PRO A 322 2.44 2.45 20.43
C PRO A 322 3.11 2.80 21.77
N GLY A 323 3.00 4.05 22.18
CA GLY A 323 3.53 4.58 23.44
C GLY A 323 5.01 4.97 23.43
N ARG A 324 5.71 4.87 22.30
CA ARG A 324 7.08 5.36 22.11
C ARG A 324 7.32 5.86 20.69
N ASN A 325 8.25 6.78 20.52
CA ASN A 325 8.77 7.23 19.23
C ASN A 325 10.08 6.52 18.80
N THR A 326 10.41 5.36 19.39
CA THR A 326 11.63 4.61 19.06
C THR A 326 11.43 3.09 19.02
N CYS A 327 12.11 2.44 18.09
CA CYS A 327 12.18 0.99 17.96
C CYS A 327 12.98 0.31 19.09
N PHE A 328 12.72 -0.98 19.32
CA PHE A 328 13.56 -1.79 20.22
C PHE A 328 14.90 -2.16 19.55
N GLY A 329 15.91 -2.50 20.35
CA GLY A 329 17.21 -2.94 19.84
C GLY A 329 17.10 -4.11 18.85
N GLY A 330 17.82 -4.02 17.74
CA GLY A 330 17.77 -5.02 16.65
C GLY A 330 16.52 -4.95 15.76
N TRP A 331 15.75 -3.85 15.84
CA TRP A 331 14.75 -3.45 14.85
C TRP A 331 15.21 -2.15 14.18
N ARG A 332 14.97 -2.01 12.88
CA ARG A 332 15.20 -0.79 12.11
C ARG A 332 13.97 0.11 12.21
N GLU A 333 14.16 1.42 12.36
CA GLU A 333 13.07 2.39 12.34
C GLU A 333 12.74 2.79 10.90
N GLU A 334 11.46 2.78 10.54
CA GLU A 334 10.98 3.29 9.26
C GLU A 334 10.51 4.74 9.39
N TYR A 335 9.72 5.03 10.42
CA TYR A 335 9.29 6.37 10.83
C TYR A 335 8.69 6.33 12.24
N HIS A 336 8.50 7.49 12.85
CA HIS A 336 7.80 7.66 14.11
C HIS A 336 6.88 8.89 14.09
N GLY A 337 6.08 9.04 15.14
CA GLY A 337 5.22 10.19 15.35
C GLY A 337 4.17 9.90 16.42
N TYR A 338 2.89 10.10 16.10
CA TYR A 338 1.79 10.06 17.05
C TYR A 338 0.70 9.06 16.69
N LEU A 339 0.21 8.35 17.71
CA LEU A 339 -0.84 7.36 17.58
C LEU A 339 -2.17 8.06 17.30
N MET A 340 -2.84 7.66 16.22
CA MET A 340 -4.14 8.21 15.82
C MET A 340 -5.18 7.11 15.62
N SER A 341 -6.45 7.44 15.82
CA SER A 341 -7.59 6.54 15.66
C SER A 341 -8.88 7.30 15.39
N SER A 342 -10.01 6.59 15.29
CA SER A 342 -11.33 7.21 15.15
C SER A 342 -11.77 7.84 16.47
N TYR A 343 -12.89 8.56 16.47
CA TYR A 343 -13.43 9.13 17.71
C TYR A 343 -13.72 8.05 18.75
N ARG A 344 -13.45 8.33 20.02
CA ARG A 344 -13.58 7.40 21.17
C ARG A 344 -14.97 6.79 21.41
N SER A 345 -15.99 7.23 20.69
CA SER A 345 -17.36 6.68 20.74
C SER A 345 -17.86 6.20 19.38
N SER A 346 -16.96 6.06 18.41
CA SER A 346 -17.20 5.34 17.15
C SER A 346 -17.05 3.83 17.36
N ASN A 347 -17.89 3.05 16.70
CA ASN A 347 -17.73 1.59 16.65
C ASN A 347 -16.61 1.25 15.65
N GLY A 348 -15.57 0.55 16.10
CA GLY A 348 -14.53 -0.01 15.23
C GLY A 348 -13.48 0.98 14.72
N GLY A 349 -12.61 1.46 15.61
CA GLY A 349 -11.41 2.22 15.24
C GLY A 349 -10.16 1.34 15.21
N GLN A 350 -9.39 1.39 14.12
CA GLN A 350 -8.01 0.92 14.09
C GLN A 350 -7.09 1.98 14.72
N PHE A 351 -5.99 1.54 15.35
CA PHE A 351 -4.88 2.42 15.72
C PHE A 351 -3.83 2.46 14.60
N VAL A 352 -3.43 3.67 14.19
CA VAL A 352 -2.36 3.89 13.20
C VAL A 352 -1.29 4.82 13.77
N CYS A 353 -0.09 4.76 13.19
CA CYS A 353 0.95 5.73 13.47
C CYS A 353 0.92 6.84 12.42
N MET A 354 0.66 8.07 12.83
CA MET A 354 0.86 9.25 12.00
C MET A 354 2.32 9.69 12.10
N ASP A 355 2.93 10.06 10.98
CA ASP A 355 4.27 10.68 10.97
C ASP A 355 4.31 11.93 11.87
N GLU A 356 5.47 12.21 12.48
CA GLU A 356 5.67 13.40 13.35
C GLU A 356 5.52 14.72 12.57
N GLN A 357 5.82 14.71 11.27
CA GLN A 357 5.76 15.90 10.39
C GLN A 357 4.72 15.70 9.28
N PRO A 358 3.41 15.63 9.61
CA PRO A 358 2.37 15.33 8.66
C PRO A 358 2.15 16.45 7.63
N GLN A 359 1.77 16.03 6.43
CA GLN A 359 1.44 16.87 5.28
C GLN A 359 -0.09 16.96 5.12
N ALA A 360 -0.57 18.07 4.57
CA ALA A 360 -1.93 18.17 4.04
C ALA A 360 -1.95 17.67 2.59
N ALA A 361 -2.92 16.83 2.24
CA ALA A 361 -3.20 16.55 0.84
C ALA A 361 -3.95 17.73 0.18
N PHE A 362 -3.76 17.91 -1.13
CA PHE A 362 -4.41 19.00 -1.88
C PHE A 362 -5.94 18.81 -1.93
N GLY A 363 -6.70 19.91 -2.01
CA GLY A 363 -8.13 19.89 -2.30
C GLY A 363 -9.10 19.63 -1.13
N GLY A 364 -8.63 19.34 0.08
CA GLY A 364 -9.48 19.25 1.29
C GLY A 364 -9.04 20.27 2.34
N HIS A 365 -9.93 21.15 2.79
CA HIS A 365 -9.71 22.13 3.87
C HIS A 365 -11.03 22.51 4.59
N THR A 366 -12.05 21.66 4.46
CA THR A 366 -13.42 21.86 4.95
C THR A 366 -13.96 20.55 5.48
N SER A 367 -14.65 20.57 6.62
CA SER A 367 -15.11 19.34 7.28
C SER A 367 -16.14 18.56 6.44
N GLN A 368 -15.73 17.42 5.88
CA GLN A 368 -16.58 16.50 5.12
C GLN A 368 -17.18 15.40 6.02
N ASN A 369 -16.64 15.21 7.23
CA ASN A 369 -17.03 14.18 8.19
C ASN A 369 -16.88 12.77 7.60
N GLY A 370 -15.70 12.50 7.03
CA GLY A 370 -15.28 11.24 6.46
C GLY A 370 -14.67 10.28 7.49
N ALA A 371 -13.54 9.67 7.14
CA ALA A 371 -12.77 8.79 8.03
C ALA A 371 -11.85 9.66 8.91
N LEU A 372 -12.35 10.07 10.08
CA LEU A 372 -11.66 11.03 10.95
C LEU A 372 -10.46 10.41 11.68
N PHE A 373 -9.36 11.15 11.76
CA PHE A 373 -8.15 10.80 12.51
C PHE A 373 -8.00 11.76 13.70
N TYR A 374 -8.16 11.23 14.91
CA TYR A 374 -7.96 11.92 16.19
C TYR A 374 -6.65 11.48 16.84
N PRO A 375 -5.88 12.38 17.49
CA PRO A 375 -4.81 12.00 18.40
C PRO A 375 -5.32 11.09 19.51
N VAL A 376 -4.54 10.07 19.88
CA VAL A 376 -4.91 9.12 20.95
C VAL A 376 -4.21 9.52 22.24
N GLU A 377 -5.00 9.87 23.25
CA GLU A 377 -4.53 10.15 24.60
C GLU A 377 -4.44 8.87 25.45
N ALA A 378 -3.44 8.80 26.34
CA ALA A 378 -3.38 7.81 27.40
C ALA A 378 -4.49 8.05 28.43
N TYR A 379 -5.39 7.09 28.61
CA TYR A 379 -6.47 7.15 29.60
C TYR A 379 -6.18 6.22 30.78
N CYS A 380 -5.95 6.78 31.97
CA CYS A 380 -5.58 6.00 33.15
C CYS A 380 -6.76 5.20 33.72
N GLY A 381 -6.45 4.04 34.31
CA GLY A 381 -7.45 3.11 34.84
C GLY A 381 -6.86 1.70 34.86
N ALA A 382 -7.27 0.87 33.90
CA ALA A 382 -6.54 -0.38 33.62
C ALA A 382 -5.13 -0.12 33.02
N LEU A 383 -4.94 1.04 32.37
CA LEU A 383 -3.62 1.52 32.00
C LEU A 383 -2.91 2.09 33.24
N LEU A 384 -1.72 1.57 33.52
CA LEU A 384 -0.90 1.96 34.67
C LEU A 384 -0.32 3.37 34.52
N CYS A 385 -0.61 4.23 35.49
CA CYS A 385 -0.12 5.60 35.55
C CYS A 385 0.47 5.86 36.95
N PRO A 386 1.82 5.92 37.13
CA PRO A 386 2.89 5.78 36.13
C PRO A 386 3.03 4.36 35.54
N PRO A 387 3.74 4.16 34.41
CA PRO A 387 4.58 5.14 33.69
C PRO A 387 3.82 6.04 32.71
N TYR A 388 2.57 5.70 32.34
CA TYR A 388 1.75 6.58 31.51
C TYR A 388 1.22 7.79 32.30
N VAL A 389 0.78 8.82 31.60
CA VAL A 389 0.25 10.06 32.20
C VAL A 389 -1.13 10.35 31.58
N ASN A 390 -2.14 10.58 32.42
CA ASN A 390 -3.51 10.78 31.96
C ASN A 390 -3.64 11.97 31.00
N GLY A 391 -4.36 11.79 29.90
CA GLY A 391 -4.62 12.84 28.91
C GLY A 391 -3.41 13.26 28.08
N ARG A 392 -2.33 12.46 28.05
CA ARG A 392 -1.15 12.72 27.22
C ARG A 392 -1.23 11.94 25.91
N GLU A 393 -1.00 12.60 24.79
CA GLU A 393 -0.93 12.01 23.46
C GLU A 393 0.16 10.92 23.41
N LEU A 394 -0.22 9.74 22.91
CA LEU A 394 0.67 8.61 22.75
C LEU A 394 1.49 8.76 21.47
N THR A 395 2.81 8.66 21.59
CA THR A 395 3.70 8.51 20.44
C THR A 395 3.63 7.10 19.85
N CYS A 396 4.21 6.91 18.67
CA CYS A 396 4.32 5.61 18.01
C CYS A 396 5.59 5.54 17.13
N ALA A 397 6.07 4.33 16.88
CA ALA A 397 7.12 4.05 15.92
C ALA A 397 6.73 2.85 15.04
N VAL A 398 7.02 2.92 13.75
CA VAL A 398 6.92 1.79 12.81
C VAL A 398 8.31 1.26 12.54
N CYS A 399 8.47 -0.03 12.78
CA CYS A 399 9.77 -0.70 12.81
C CYS A 399 9.75 -1.95 11.93
N THR A 400 10.91 -2.30 11.37
CA THR A 400 11.11 -3.52 10.57
C THR A 400 12.32 -4.31 11.05
N LYS A 401 12.44 -5.56 10.60
CA LYS A 401 13.55 -6.45 10.92
C LYS A 401 13.77 -7.49 9.83
#